data_AF-A0A850MU31-F1
#
_entry.id   AF-A0A850MU31-F1
#
_cell.length_a   1.000
_cell.length_b   1.000
_cell.length_c   1.000
_cell.angle_alpha   90.00
_cell.angle_beta   90.00
_cell.angle_gamma   90.00
#
_symmetry.space_group_name_H-M   'P 1'
#
loop_
_entity.id
_entity.type
_entity.pdbx_description
1 polymer ?
#
loop_
_entity_poly.entity_id
_entity_poly.type
_entity_poly.pdbx_seq_one_letter_code
_entity_poly.pdbx_strand_id
1 'polypeptide(L)'
;MFEKIKRQLRDALIYSEKLVKAENHDPKNIDLNTVPKKIGVYLWRSNRNNKIVYVGRALGRRGLYQRIMRQHLSDNYTKSVFRKQIAEEYGLNLRDESTSFIKDNFVFSFISFEGKDKNIVSLVETLLIYEYLPKYNQTGK
;
A
#
# COMPACT_ATOMS: atom_id res chain seq x y z
N MET A 1 1.48 -18.17 -26.34
CA MET A 1 1.40 -16.76 -25.91
C MET A 1 0.51 -16.58 -24.67
N PHE A 2 -0.73 -17.07 -24.68
CA PHE A 2 -1.65 -16.92 -23.54
C PHE A 2 -1.26 -17.68 -22.27
N GLU A 3 -0.54 -18.80 -22.36
CA GLU A 3 -0.15 -19.56 -21.16
C GLU A 3 0.74 -18.77 -20.18
N LYS A 4 1.61 -17.89 -20.69
CA LYS A 4 2.42 -17.01 -19.83
C LYS A 4 1.53 -16.01 -19.09
N ILE A 5 0.53 -15.44 -19.78
CA ILE A 5 -0.42 -14.49 -19.20
C ILE A 5 -1.28 -15.18 -18.13
N LYS A 6 -1.84 -16.36 -18.45
CA LYS A 6 -2.62 -17.17 -17.50
C LYS A 6 -1.82 -17.48 -16.24
N ARG A 7 -0.53 -17.83 -16.37
CA ARG A 7 0.35 -18.06 -15.23
C ARG A 7 0.54 -16.80 -14.39
N GLN A 8 0.89 -15.66 -15.00
CA GLN A 8 1.06 -14.41 -14.26
C GLN A 8 -0.23 -13.96 -13.55
N LEU A 9 -1.40 -14.17 -14.17
CA LEU A 9 -2.69 -13.90 -13.53
C LEU A 9 -2.95 -14.81 -12.32
N ARG A 10 -2.68 -16.12 -12.45
CA ARG A 10 -2.78 -17.06 -11.32
C ARG A 10 -1.86 -16.67 -10.17
N ASP A 11 -0.60 -16.36 -10.47
CA ASP A 11 0.37 -15.93 -9.47
C ASP A 11 -0.12 -14.65 -8.78
N ALA A 12 -0.59 -13.66 -9.56
CA ALA A 12 -1.12 -12.42 -9.02
C ALA A 12 -2.34 -12.65 -8.11
N LEU A 13 -3.26 -13.54 -8.46
CA LEU A 13 -4.40 -13.90 -7.60
C LEU A 13 -3.93 -14.50 -6.27
N ILE A 14 -2.98 -15.44 -6.32
CA ILE A 14 -2.39 -16.05 -5.11
C ILE A 14 -1.76 -14.98 -4.21
N TYR A 15 -0.97 -14.07 -4.80
CA TYR A 15 -0.34 -12.99 -4.04
C TYR A 15 -1.35 -11.98 -3.49
N SER A 16 -2.41 -11.67 -4.25
CA SER A 16 -3.51 -10.82 -3.78
C SER A 16 -4.19 -11.42 -2.55
N GLU A 17 -4.55 -12.71 -2.59
CA GLU A 17 -5.12 -13.40 -1.43
C GLU A 17 -4.16 -13.42 -0.24
N LYS A 18 -2.88 -13.70 -0.50
CA LYS A 18 -1.84 -13.70 0.53
C LYS A 18 -1.73 -12.33 1.21
N LEU A 19 -1.75 -11.24 0.45
CA LEU A 19 -1.68 -9.88 1.00
C LEU A 19 -2.95 -9.51 1.79
N VAL A 20 -4.12 -9.92 1.30
CA VAL A 20 -5.39 -9.69 2.00
C VAL A 20 -5.42 -10.40 3.36
N LYS A 21 -4.79 -11.58 3.46
CA LYS A 21 -4.68 -12.36 4.70
C LYS A 21 -3.43 -12.07 5.53
N ALA A 22 -2.50 -11.24 5.03
CA ALA A 22 -1.25 -10.93 5.71
C ALA A 22 -1.50 -10.17 7.01
N GLU A 23 -0.57 -10.33 7.96
CA GLU A 23 -0.58 -9.65 9.25
C GLU A 23 -0.66 -8.13 9.06
N ASN A 24 -1.48 -7.48 9.89
CA ASN A 24 -1.56 -6.03 9.95
C ASN A 24 -0.50 -5.51 10.93
N HIS A 25 0.22 -4.48 10.51
CA HIS A 25 1.16 -3.73 11.33
C HIS A 25 0.54 -2.41 11.77
N ASP A 26 0.73 -2.09 13.05
CA ASP A 26 0.43 -0.77 13.60
C ASP A 26 1.54 0.23 13.22
N PRO A 27 1.23 1.28 12.42
CA PRO A 27 2.21 2.28 12.04
C PRO A 27 2.79 3.11 13.20
N LYS A 28 2.17 3.11 14.39
CA LYS A 28 2.72 3.76 15.58
C LYS A 28 3.91 3.01 16.17
N ASN A 29 3.89 1.68 16.06
CA ASN A 29 4.76 0.77 16.81
C ASN A 29 5.67 -0.08 15.90
N ILE A 30 5.81 0.31 14.62
CA ILE A 30 6.58 -0.49 13.67
C ILE A 30 8.08 -0.21 13.75
N ASP A 31 8.87 -1.28 13.92
CA ASP A 31 10.33 -1.21 13.84
C ASP A 31 10.77 -0.88 12.40
N LEU A 32 11.82 -0.06 12.26
CA LEU A 32 12.40 0.35 10.97
C LEU A 32 12.81 -0.82 10.06
N ASN A 33 13.15 -1.98 10.65
CA ASN A 33 13.58 -3.18 9.94
C ASN A 33 12.42 -4.10 9.55
N THR A 34 11.21 -3.86 10.08
CA THR A 34 10.02 -4.67 9.75
C THR A 34 9.67 -4.56 8.27
N VAL A 35 9.72 -3.34 7.71
CA VAL A 35 9.38 -3.10 6.31
C VAL A 35 10.60 -3.34 5.42
N PRO A 36 10.58 -4.34 4.52
CA PRO A 36 11.76 -4.68 3.74
C PRO A 36 12.06 -3.63 2.67
N LYS A 37 13.36 -3.49 2.35
CA LYS A 37 13.84 -2.68 1.22
C LYS A 37 13.72 -3.44 -0.12
N LYS A 38 12.57 -4.10 -0.34
CA LYS A 38 12.27 -4.93 -1.53
C LYS A 38 11.05 -4.42 -2.26
N ILE A 39 10.93 -4.74 -3.55
CA ILE A 39 9.71 -4.42 -4.30
C ILE A 39 8.52 -5.19 -3.73
N GLY A 40 7.32 -4.65 -3.89
CA GLY A 40 6.11 -5.34 -3.45
C GLY A 40 4.86 -4.50 -3.47
N VAL A 41 3.80 -5.03 -2.85
CA VAL A 41 2.50 -4.39 -2.70
C VAL A 41 2.19 -4.26 -1.22
N TYR A 42 1.57 -3.14 -0.86
CA TYR A 42 1.06 -2.86 0.47
C TYR A 42 -0.37 -2.36 0.37
N LEU A 43 -1.12 -2.55 1.44
CA LEU A 43 -2.46 -2.00 1.56
C LEU A 43 -2.69 -1.47 2.97
N TRP A 44 -3.55 -0.47 3.07
CA TRP A 44 -3.99 0.14 4.32
C TRP A 44 -5.44 -0.22 4.59
N ARG A 45 -5.76 -0.49 5.85
CA ARG A 45 -7.11 -0.77 6.34
C ARG A 45 -7.51 0.21 7.42
N SER A 46 -8.80 0.56 7.47
CA SER A 46 -9.37 1.26 8.62
C SER A 46 -9.34 0.38 9.85
N ASN A 47 -8.79 0.89 10.95
CA ASN A 47 -8.82 0.18 12.24
C ASN A 47 -10.24 0.07 12.81
N ARG A 48 -11.20 0.90 12.35
CA ARG A 48 -12.60 0.87 12.81
C ARG A 48 -13.41 -0.29 12.24
N ASN A 49 -13.20 -0.64 10.97
CA ASN A 49 -14.07 -1.59 10.26
C ASN A 49 -13.32 -2.56 9.33
N ASN A 50 -11.98 -2.55 9.38
CA ASN A 50 -11.09 -3.40 8.60
C ASN A 50 -11.23 -3.28 7.07
N LYS A 51 -11.96 -2.27 6.56
CA LYS A 51 -12.07 -2.02 5.11
C LYS A 51 -10.74 -1.59 4.54
N ILE A 52 -10.37 -2.12 3.38
CA ILE A 52 -9.21 -1.66 2.61
C ILE A 52 -9.51 -0.26 2.08
N VAL A 53 -8.69 0.72 2.47
CA VAL A 53 -8.87 2.12 2.11
C VAL A 53 -7.87 2.60 1.07
N TYR A 54 -6.71 1.93 0.98
CA TYR A 54 -5.68 2.23 0.01
C TYR A 54 -4.85 0.98 -0.32
N VAL A 55 -4.45 0.83 -1.57
CA VAL A 55 -3.52 -0.17 -2.08
C VAL A 55 -2.43 0.57 -2.84
N GLY A 56 -1.17 0.17 -2.67
CA GLY A 56 -0.10 0.74 -3.46
C GLY A 56 1.01 -0.26 -3.75
N ARG A 57 1.70 -0.03 -4.86
CA ARG A 57 2.91 -0.76 -5.22
C ARG A 57 4.19 0.01 -4.89
N ALA A 58 5.27 -0.75 -4.76
CA ALA A 58 6.62 -0.25 -4.55
C ALA A 58 7.59 -0.92 -5.54
N LEU A 59 8.03 -0.18 -6.56
CA LEU A 59 8.91 -0.70 -7.64
C LEU A 59 10.32 -0.08 -7.66
N GLY A 60 10.57 0.92 -6.80
CA GLY A 60 11.81 1.68 -6.76
C GLY A 60 12.93 1.01 -5.95
N ARG A 61 14.14 1.61 -6.00
CA ARG A 61 15.37 1.07 -5.38
C ARG A 61 15.24 0.63 -3.92
N ARG A 62 14.47 1.39 -3.12
CA ARG A 62 14.27 1.12 -1.68
C ARG A 62 12.91 0.47 -1.39
N GLY A 63 12.17 0.07 -2.43
CA GLY A 63 11.02 -0.80 -2.31
C GLY A 63 9.93 -0.31 -1.35
N LEU A 64 9.29 -1.27 -0.68
CA LEU A 64 8.23 -1.05 0.31
C LEU A 64 8.66 -0.06 1.39
N TYR A 65 9.88 -0.18 1.92
CA TYR A 65 10.43 0.75 2.90
C TYR A 65 10.34 2.22 2.45
N GLN A 66 10.67 2.51 1.18
CA GLN A 66 10.57 3.88 0.67
C GLN A 66 9.14 4.38 0.58
N ARG A 67 8.18 3.53 0.19
CA ARG A 67 6.78 3.93 0.04
C ARG A 67 6.09 4.08 1.40
N ILE A 68 6.26 3.11 2.27
CA ILE A 68 5.57 3.09 3.57
C ILE A 68 6.28 4.05 4.53
N MET A 69 7.54 3.77 4.87
CA MET A 69 8.23 4.49 5.95
C MET A 69 8.61 5.92 5.54
N ARG A 70 9.14 6.10 4.32
CA ARG A 70 9.72 7.40 3.89
C ARG A 70 8.76 8.31 3.12
N GLN A 71 7.55 7.85 2.79
CA GLN A 71 6.58 8.64 2.05
C GLN A 71 5.24 8.76 2.80
N HIS A 72 4.64 7.63 3.16
CA HIS A 72 3.36 7.63 3.89
C HIS A 72 3.50 7.96 5.37
N LEU A 73 4.59 7.54 6.02
CA LEU A 73 4.82 7.77 7.45
C LEU A 73 5.86 8.86 7.77
N SER A 74 6.20 9.70 6.79
CA SER A 74 7.19 10.78 6.97
C SER A 74 6.58 12.15 6.76
N ASP A 75 6.64 13.01 7.79
CA ASP A 75 6.09 14.38 7.75
C ASP A 75 6.72 15.26 6.67
N ASN A 76 7.93 14.88 6.22
CA ASN A 76 8.69 15.61 5.21
C ASN A 76 8.30 15.28 3.77
N TYR A 77 7.40 14.31 3.52
CA TYR A 77 7.02 13.90 2.17
C TYR A 77 5.58 14.25 1.79
N THR A 78 5.38 15.39 1.14
CA THR A 78 4.05 15.93 0.81
C THR A 78 3.46 15.45 -0.53
N LYS A 79 4.14 14.54 -1.23
CA LYS A 79 3.74 14.08 -2.59
C LYS A 79 2.96 12.76 -2.60
N SER A 80 2.64 12.19 -1.43
CA SER A 80 1.83 10.97 -1.35
C SER A 80 0.38 11.28 -1.73
N VAL A 81 -0.15 10.61 -2.77
CA VAL A 81 -1.56 10.75 -3.19
C VAL A 81 -2.50 10.30 -2.06
N PHE A 82 -2.19 9.18 -1.41
CA PHE A 82 -2.94 8.68 -0.26
C PHE A 82 -3.07 9.72 0.85
N ARG A 83 -1.95 10.35 1.23
CA ARG A 83 -1.94 11.41 2.24
C ARG A 83 -2.67 12.65 1.79
N LYS A 84 -2.53 13.03 0.51
CA LYS A 84 -3.22 14.19 -0.05
C LYS A 84 -4.73 14.06 0.06
N GLN A 85 -5.27 12.90 -0.27
CA GLN A 85 -6.71 12.69 -0.21
C GLN A 85 -7.24 12.66 1.23
N ILE A 86 -6.49 12.08 2.17
CA ILE A 86 -6.84 12.14 3.60
C ILE A 86 -6.79 13.59 4.09
N ALA A 87 -5.73 14.31 3.76
CA ALA A 87 -5.57 15.70 4.17
C ALA A 87 -6.70 16.59 3.64
N GLU A 88 -7.07 16.41 2.38
CA GLU A 88 -8.20 17.11 1.76
C GLU A 88 -9.54 16.77 2.43
N GLU A 89 -9.82 15.49 2.66
CA GLU A 89 -11.08 15.06 3.27
C GLU A 89 -11.26 15.59 4.70
N TYR A 90 -10.20 15.59 5.49
CA TYR A 90 -10.27 15.92 6.92
C TYR A 90 -9.75 17.34 7.25
N GLY A 91 -9.42 18.15 6.24
CA GLY A 91 -8.91 19.50 6.42
C GLY A 91 -7.57 19.55 7.17
N LEU A 92 -6.70 18.56 6.96
CA LEU A 92 -5.41 18.42 7.65
C LEU A 92 -4.26 18.99 6.82
N ASN A 93 -3.17 19.36 7.48
CA ASN A 93 -1.92 19.68 6.81
C ASN A 93 -1.23 18.41 6.26
N LEU A 94 -0.44 18.57 5.17
CA LEU A 94 0.31 17.48 4.53
C LEU A 94 1.60 17.07 5.27
N ARG A 95 1.76 17.47 6.52
CA ARG A 95 2.91 17.16 7.37
C ARG A 95 2.44 16.27 8.52
N ASP A 96 2.64 16.71 9.74
CA ASP A 96 2.41 16.00 10.98
C ASP A 96 0.95 15.59 11.18
N GLU A 97 -0.02 16.43 10.83
CA GLU A 97 -1.45 16.13 11.04
C GLU A 97 -1.91 14.93 10.20
N SER A 98 -1.65 14.95 8.88
CA SER A 98 -2.00 13.81 8.02
C SER A 98 -1.24 12.52 8.38
N THR A 99 0.02 12.62 8.80
CA THR A 99 0.78 11.44 9.25
C THR A 99 0.19 10.88 10.54
N SER A 100 -0.13 11.74 11.50
CA SER A 100 -0.72 11.35 12.79
C SER A 100 -2.09 10.72 12.58
N PHE A 101 -2.92 11.32 11.73
CA PHE A 101 -4.21 10.75 11.34
C PHE A 101 -4.06 9.33 10.76
N ILE A 102 -3.11 9.12 9.83
CA ILE A 102 -2.85 7.79 9.27
C ILE A 102 -2.46 6.81 10.37
N LYS A 103 -1.56 7.23 11.27
CA LYS A 103 -1.10 6.39 12.38
C LYS A 103 -2.23 6.03 13.34
N ASP A 104 -3.17 6.94 13.57
CA ASP A 104 -4.27 6.77 14.51
C ASP A 104 -5.44 5.97 13.96
N ASN A 105 -5.64 5.95 12.64
CA ASN A 105 -6.86 5.43 12.02
C ASN A 105 -6.63 4.24 11.09
N PHE A 106 -5.39 3.94 10.73
CA PHE A 106 -5.09 2.88 9.78
C PHE A 106 -4.02 1.91 10.27
N VAL A 107 -4.15 0.67 9.82
CA VAL A 107 -3.13 -0.37 9.89
C VAL A 107 -2.75 -0.77 8.47
N PHE A 108 -1.60 -1.41 8.27
CA PHE A 108 -1.20 -1.84 6.94
C PHE A 108 -0.60 -3.24 6.92
N SER A 109 -0.77 -3.93 5.80
CA SER A 109 -0.06 -5.17 5.51
C SER A 109 0.73 -5.03 4.22
N PHE A 110 1.75 -5.86 4.03
CA PHE A 110 2.55 -5.86 2.81
C PHE A 110 3.04 -7.27 2.47
N ILE A 111 3.36 -7.46 1.19
CA ILE A 111 4.10 -8.62 0.71
C ILE A 111 5.27 -8.15 -0.15
N SER A 112 6.45 -8.69 0.12
CA SER A 112 7.63 -8.47 -0.72
C SER A 112 7.74 -9.54 -1.79
N PHE A 113 8.33 -9.15 -2.92
CA PHE A 113 8.62 -10.06 -4.02
C PHE A 113 10.14 -10.19 -4.17
N GLU A 114 10.59 -11.41 -4.43
CA GLU A 114 11.96 -11.66 -4.85
C GLU A 114 12.07 -11.52 -6.37
N GLY A 115 13.21 -11.01 -6.83
CA GLY A 115 13.48 -10.86 -8.25
C GLY A 115 12.98 -9.56 -8.88
N LYS A 116 13.01 -9.51 -10.21
CA LYS A 116 12.79 -8.28 -10.99
C LYS A 116 11.45 -8.24 -11.75
N ASP A 117 10.55 -9.22 -11.55
CA ASP A 117 9.27 -9.22 -12.28
C ASP A 117 8.28 -8.22 -11.66
N LYS A 118 8.42 -6.97 -12.11
CA LYS A 118 7.56 -5.85 -11.72
C LYS A 118 6.12 -5.98 -12.24
N ASN A 119 5.87 -6.90 -13.20
CA ASN A 119 4.56 -7.06 -13.79
C ASN A 119 3.59 -7.67 -12.79
N ILE A 120 4.01 -8.73 -12.06
CA ILE A 120 3.16 -9.36 -11.05
C ILE A 120 2.83 -8.36 -9.93
N VAL A 121 3.80 -7.58 -9.47
CA VAL A 121 3.59 -6.52 -8.47
C VAL A 121 2.53 -5.51 -8.94
N SER A 122 2.58 -5.12 -10.21
CA SER A 122 1.60 -4.19 -10.79
C SER A 122 0.23 -4.85 -10.98
N LEU A 123 0.18 -6.13 -11.36
CA LEU A 123 -1.06 -6.89 -11.52
C LEU A 123 -1.77 -7.09 -10.18
N VAL A 124 -1.04 -7.40 -9.11
CA VAL A 124 -1.60 -7.54 -7.75
C VAL A 124 -2.23 -6.24 -7.29
N GLU A 125 -1.54 -5.10 -7.46
CA GLU A 125 -2.12 -3.78 -7.16
C GLU A 125 -3.41 -3.54 -7.96
N THR A 126 -3.39 -3.77 -9.28
CA THR A 126 -4.56 -3.58 -10.14
C THR A 126 -5.74 -4.46 -9.71
N LEU A 127 -5.51 -5.74 -9.45
CA LEU A 127 -6.56 -6.67 -9.03
C LEU A 127 -7.19 -6.23 -7.70
N LEU A 128 -6.39 -5.82 -6.72
CA LEU A 128 -6.90 -5.37 -5.43
C LEU A 128 -7.63 -4.03 -5.52
N ILE A 129 -7.17 -3.10 -6.36
CA ILE A 129 -7.88 -1.84 -6.60
C ILE A 129 -9.23 -2.11 -7.27
N TYR A 130 -9.26 -3.01 -8.25
CA TYR A 130 -10.49 -3.38 -8.97
C TYR A 130 -11.50 -4.08 -8.05
N GLU A 131 -11.05 -5.04 -7.25
CA GLU A 131 -11.90 -5.83 -6.35
C GLU A 131 -12.49 -4.99 -5.21
N TYR A 132 -11.65 -4.19 -4.54
CA TYR A 132 -12.04 -3.52 -3.30
C TYR A 132 -12.46 -2.07 -3.48
N LEU A 133 -12.24 -1.49 -4.66
CA LEU A 133 -12.48 -0.08 -4.97
C LEU A 133 -12.05 0.87 -3.83
N PRO A 134 -10.79 0.80 -3.36
CA PRO A 134 -10.40 1.50 -2.15
C PRO A 134 -10.58 3.00 -2.30
N LYS A 135 -11.19 3.62 -1.29
CA LYS A 135 -11.57 5.05 -1.30
C LYS A 135 -10.44 5.96 -1.77
N TYR A 136 -9.22 5.72 -1.28
CA TYR A 136 -8.08 6.59 -1.55
C TYR A 136 -7.19 6.14 -2.72
N ASN A 137 -7.67 5.20 -3.54
CA ASN A 137 -7.04 4.87 -4.83
C ASN A 137 -7.66 5.60 -6.01
N GLN A 138 -8.89 6.09 -5.85
CA GLN A 138 -9.58 6.81 -6.90
C GLN A 138 -9.07 8.24 -6.88
N THR A 139 -8.39 8.67 -7.94
CA THR A 139 -8.24 10.11 -8.19
C THR A 139 -9.65 10.67 -8.38
N GLY A 140 -9.99 11.70 -7.61
CA GLY A 140 -11.24 12.44 -7.79
C GLY A 140 -11.44 12.71 -9.29
N LYS A 141 -12.66 12.42 -9.76
CA LYS A 141 -13.10 12.81 -11.09
C LYS A 141 -12.90 14.32 -11.30
#